data_AF-A0A395SGN0-F1
#
_entry.id   AF-A0A395SGN0-F1
#
_cell.length_a   1.000
_cell.length_b   1.000
_cell.length_c   1.000
_cell.angle_alpha   90.00
_cell.angle_beta   90.00
_cell.angle_gamma   90.00
#
_symmetry.space_group_name_H-M   'P 1'
#
loop_
_entity.id
_entity.type
_entity.pdbx_description
1 polymer ?
#
loop_
_entity_poly.entity_id
_entity_poly.type
_entity_poly.pdbx_seq_one_letter_code
_entity_poly.pdbx_strand_id
1 'polypeptide(L)'
;MNISDSPLFKEFARPILIPEPRRGRAFYSPLSIVDTFVQHLLDNAKLETTLFKISNATENSFHLTVQGRLVGTGAIASTIDPMEASLSFNGSRFGRVKLPQIQTSYWGMNFVIQEQVVDVFDHATYCTFVRSLIVDKDTCLSFQSNECTVRALGTSPICSIRFNMSLEAVGGPRLALKKVSRLGKNIRMVLSSSYSGPVEISHGICLFELRNGLGEVLAELKGDLTISKSQKELLLHGTANHGVITSQMVRLVGVEVEGDKRSWLSKTIKEVDVVFALKS
;
A
#
# COMPACT_ATOMS: atom_id res chain seq x y z
N MET A 1 7.22 -43.47 13.60
CA MET A 1 6.61 -43.24 12.28
C MET A 1 7.60 -42.40 11.47
N ASN A 2 8.24 -42.99 10.47
CA ASN A 2 9.34 -42.35 9.75
C ASN A 2 8.76 -41.48 8.62
N ILE A 3 9.05 -40.18 8.61
CA ILE A 3 8.49 -39.22 7.63
C ILE A 3 8.88 -39.60 6.19
N SER A 4 9.99 -40.34 6.03
CA SER A 4 10.46 -40.89 4.75
C SER A 4 9.52 -41.89 4.08
N ASP A 5 8.60 -42.50 4.84
CA ASP A 5 7.64 -43.48 4.34
C ASP A 5 6.28 -42.88 3.98
N SER A 6 6.11 -41.57 4.16
CA SER A 6 4.90 -40.86 3.76
C SER A 6 4.72 -40.88 2.23
N PRO A 7 3.53 -41.25 1.71
CA PRO A 7 3.22 -41.19 0.29
C PRO A 7 3.44 -39.79 -0.30
N LEU A 8 3.12 -38.75 0.48
CA LEU A 8 3.33 -37.34 0.10
C LEU A 8 4.82 -37.02 -0.07
N PHE A 9 5.70 -37.55 0.78
CA PHE A 9 7.14 -37.33 0.65
C PHE A 9 7.70 -37.96 -0.64
N LYS A 10 7.17 -39.12 -1.05
CA LYS A 10 7.58 -39.80 -2.28
C LYS A 10 7.06 -39.13 -3.56
N GLU A 11 5.93 -38.45 -3.49
CA GLU A 11 5.32 -37.76 -4.63
C GLU A 11 6.04 -36.44 -4.95
N PHE A 12 6.37 -35.63 -3.93
CA PHE A 12 7.06 -34.35 -4.12
C PHE A 12 8.59 -34.47 -4.30
N ALA A 13 9.21 -35.58 -3.90
CA ALA A 13 10.65 -35.81 -4.09
C ALA A 13 11.03 -36.31 -5.51
N ARG A 14 10.07 -36.77 -6.32
CA ARG A 14 10.33 -37.43 -7.60
C ARG A 14 10.71 -36.54 -8.79
N PRO A 15 10.38 -35.24 -8.90
CA PRO A 15 10.84 -34.45 -10.04
C PRO A 15 12.31 -34.01 -9.97
N ILE A 16 12.96 -34.08 -8.79
CA ILE A 16 14.27 -33.43 -8.56
C ILE A 16 15.43 -34.44 -8.50
N LEU A 17 15.14 -35.75 -8.47
CA LEU A 17 16.15 -36.79 -8.29
C LEU A 17 16.30 -37.69 -9.52
N ILE A 18 16.66 -37.11 -10.68
CA ILE A 18 17.35 -37.86 -11.72
C ILE A 18 18.83 -37.43 -11.69
N PRO A 19 19.71 -38.16 -10.98
CA PRO A 19 21.13 -37.93 -11.06
C PRO A 19 21.71 -38.64 -12.29
N GLU A 20 22.40 -37.90 -13.17
CA GLU A 20 23.37 -38.53 -14.07
C GLU A 20 24.47 -39.24 -13.27
N PRO A 21 24.91 -40.45 -13.65
CA PRO A 21 25.78 -41.24 -12.81
C PRO A 21 27.26 -40.90 -13.09
N ARG A 22 27.89 -40.01 -12.31
CA ARG A 22 29.37 -39.98 -12.21
C ARG A 22 29.88 -39.68 -10.79
N ARG A 23 30.48 -40.74 -10.22
CA ARG A 23 31.51 -40.84 -9.17
C ARG A 23 31.78 -39.61 -8.29
N GLY A 24 31.46 -39.79 -7.01
CA GLY A 24 31.97 -38.99 -5.89
C GLY A 24 30.91 -38.86 -4.81
N ARG A 25 31.14 -39.38 -3.60
CA ARG A 25 30.30 -39.03 -2.45
C ARG A 25 30.46 -37.54 -2.20
N ALA A 26 29.51 -36.73 -2.66
CA ALA A 26 29.43 -35.33 -2.26
C ALA A 26 29.04 -35.28 -0.78
N PHE A 27 29.94 -34.74 0.04
CA PHE A 27 29.55 -34.21 1.33
C PHE A 27 28.56 -33.07 1.04
N TYR A 28 27.29 -33.26 1.40
CA TYR A 28 26.34 -32.16 1.44
C TYR A 28 26.79 -31.23 2.56
N SER A 29 27.49 -30.15 2.21
CA SER A 29 27.71 -29.05 3.13
C SER A 29 26.33 -28.47 3.50
N PRO A 30 25.99 -28.33 4.79
CA PRO A 30 24.72 -27.73 5.24
C PRO A 30 24.51 -26.30 4.70
N LEU A 31 25.57 -25.65 4.23
CA LEU A 31 25.55 -24.37 3.54
C LEU A 31 24.69 -24.38 2.25
N SER A 32 24.73 -25.45 1.43
CA SER A 32 24.04 -25.46 0.12
C SER A 32 22.50 -25.48 0.20
N ILE A 33 21.94 -26.21 1.16
CA ILE A 33 20.48 -26.32 1.34
C ILE A 33 19.93 -25.04 1.95
N VAL A 34 20.66 -24.45 2.90
CA VAL A 34 20.29 -23.17 3.51
C VAL A 34 20.34 -22.05 2.48
N ASP A 35 21.39 -21.97 1.67
CA ASP A 35 21.49 -20.97 0.60
C ASP A 35 20.37 -21.13 -0.42
N THR A 36 20.07 -22.36 -0.85
CA THR A 36 18.95 -22.65 -1.77
C THR A 36 17.60 -22.25 -1.17
N PHE A 37 17.40 -22.50 0.13
CA PHE A 37 16.18 -22.09 0.83
C PHE A 37 16.07 -20.56 0.96
N VAL A 38 17.14 -19.89 1.36
CA VAL A 38 17.17 -18.42 1.44
C VAL A 38 16.85 -17.85 0.07
N GLN A 39 17.47 -18.34 -1.01
CA GLN A 39 17.14 -17.93 -2.38
C GLN A 39 15.67 -18.20 -2.72
N HIS A 40 15.12 -19.36 -2.40
CA HIS A 40 13.69 -19.64 -2.62
C HIS A 40 12.78 -18.64 -1.88
N LEU A 41 13.10 -18.32 -0.63
CA LEU A 41 12.37 -17.32 0.16
C LEU A 41 12.48 -15.94 -0.51
N LEU A 42 13.65 -15.56 -1.00
CA LEU A 42 13.87 -14.30 -1.72
C LEU A 42 13.07 -14.23 -3.03
N ASP A 43 13.00 -15.32 -3.78
CA ASP A 43 12.37 -15.35 -5.09
C ASP A 43 10.84 -15.41 -5.03
N ASN A 44 10.29 -16.07 -4.01
CA ASN A 44 8.87 -16.44 -3.98
C ASN A 44 8.06 -15.76 -2.87
N ALA A 45 8.70 -15.17 -1.86
CA ALA A 45 7.94 -14.54 -0.78
C ALA A 45 7.15 -13.33 -1.29
N LYS A 46 5.83 -13.37 -1.08
CA LYS A 46 4.91 -12.29 -1.44
C LYS A 46 4.14 -11.85 -0.22
N LEU A 47 3.94 -10.54 -0.12
CA LEU A 47 3.12 -9.96 0.93
C LEU A 47 1.74 -9.60 0.38
N GLU A 48 0.73 -10.36 0.81
CA GLU A 48 -0.68 -10.14 0.51
C GLU A 48 -1.28 -9.19 1.55
N THR A 49 -1.59 -7.97 1.13
CA THR A 49 -2.00 -6.90 2.04
C THR A 49 -3.50 -6.93 2.33
N THR A 50 -3.87 -6.86 3.61
CA THR A 50 -5.25 -6.70 4.08
C THR A 50 -5.54 -5.29 4.61
N LEU A 51 -4.50 -4.57 5.02
CA LEU A 51 -4.56 -3.15 5.40
C LEU A 51 -3.23 -2.47 5.05
N PHE A 52 -3.30 -1.35 4.36
CA PHE A 52 -2.18 -0.44 4.14
C PHE A 52 -2.62 0.97 4.51
N LYS A 53 -2.20 1.47 5.67
CA LYS A 53 -2.67 2.75 6.20
C LYS A 53 -1.54 3.78 6.27
N ILE A 54 -1.80 4.94 5.67
CA ILE A 54 -1.00 6.16 5.79
C ILE A 54 -1.81 7.20 6.58
N SER A 55 -1.24 7.73 7.66
CA SER A 55 -1.84 8.80 8.48
C SER A 55 -0.78 9.78 8.98
N ASN A 56 -1.22 10.86 9.64
CA ASN A 56 -0.34 11.86 10.27
C ASN A 56 0.81 12.33 9.36
N ALA A 57 0.44 12.75 8.16
CA ALA A 57 1.38 13.24 7.16
C ALA A 57 1.94 14.62 7.54
N THR A 58 3.26 14.75 7.53
CA THR A 58 3.99 16.02 7.64
C THR A 58 4.74 16.32 6.33
N GLU A 59 5.47 17.44 6.28
CA GLU A 59 6.37 17.75 5.16
C GLU A 59 7.35 16.59 4.83
N ASN A 60 7.90 15.91 5.85
CA ASN A 60 9.00 14.94 5.67
C ASN A 60 8.74 13.56 6.28
N SER A 61 7.55 13.31 6.83
CA SER A 61 7.24 12.03 7.45
C SER A 61 5.76 11.66 7.38
N PHE A 62 5.46 10.40 7.65
CA PHE A 62 4.10 9.91 7.81
C PHE A 62 4.07 8.70 8.74
N HIS A 63 2.90 8.39 9.29
CA HIS A 63 2.68 7.15 10.04
C HIS A 63 2.25 6.04 9.09
N LEU A 64 2.93 4.90 9.16
CA LEU A 64 2.65 3.71 8.36
C LEU A 64 2.15 2.59 9.26
N THR A 65 1.03 1.96 8.88
CA THR A 65 0.59 0.67 9.40
C THR A 65 0.35 -0.29 8.24
N VAL A 66 0.86 -1.51 8.34
CA VAL A 66 0.64 -2.55 7.34
C VAL A 66 0.16 -3.81 8.03
N GLN A 67 -0.88 -4.42 7.49
CA GLN A 67 -1.30 -5.77 7.88
C GLN A 67 -1.49 -6.61 6.63
N GLY A 68 -1.11 -7.88 6.72
CA GLY A 68 -1.22 -8.79 5.61
C GLY A 68 -0.81 -10.20 5.96
N ARG A 69 -0.59 -11.00 4.92
CA ARG A 69 -0.09 -12.36 5.00
C ARG A 69 1.16 -12.49 4.15
N LEU A 70 2.23 -12.97 4.76
CA LEU A 70 3.43 -13.36 4.03
C LEU A 70 3.25 -14.81 3.56
N VAL A 71 3.22 -15.01 2.25
CA VAL A 71 3.03 -16.30 1.59
C VAL A 71 4.24 -16.64 0.72
N GLY A 72 4.33 -17.89 0.24
CA GLY A 72 5.42 -18.31 -0.66
C GLY A 72 6.80 -18.45 0.02
N THR A 73 6.84 -18.49 1.35
CA THR A 73 8.09 -18.56 2.14
C THR A 73 8.75 -19.95 2.17
N GLY A 74 8.18 -20.94 1.47
CA GLY A 74 8.70 -22.30 1.38
C GLY A 74 8.28 -23.23 2.52
N ALA A 75 8.73 -24.49 2.47
CA ALA A 75 8.33 -25.54 3.41
C ALA A 75 9.08 -25.51 4.76
N ILE A 76 10.15 -24.72 4.86
CA ILE A 76 11.00 -24.68 6.04
C ILE A 76 10.60 -23.48 6.91
N ALA A 77 10.10 -23.78 8.10
CA ALA A 77 9.83 -22.75 9.10
C ALA A 77 11.13 -22.07 9.51
N SER A 78 11.15 -20.75 9.42
CA SER A 78 12.33 -19.91 9.66
C SER A 78 11.93 -18.66 10.43
N THR A 79 12.90 -18.04 11.07
CA THR A 79 12.70 -16.75 11.75
C THR A 79 13.60 -15.71 11.12
N ILE A 80 13.02 -14.67 10.56
CA ILE A 80 13.72 -13.48 10.11
C ILE A 80 13.77 -12.51 11.28
N ASP A 81 14.97 -12.10 11.68
CA ASP A 81 15.14 -11.19 12.80
C ASP A 81 14.63 -9.78 12.48
N PRO A 82 14.26 -8.98 13.50
CA PRO A 82 13.90 -7.58 13.28
C PRO A 82 14.98 -6.83 12.50
N MET A 83 14.57 -6.02 11.54
CA MET A 83 15.49 -5.33 10.64
C MET A 83 14.95 -3.97 10.20
N GLU A 84 15.84 -3.11 9.72
CA GLU A 84 15.46 -1.89 9.02
C GLU A 84 15.43 -2.16 7.51
N ALA A 85 14.34 -1.77 6.84
CA ALA A 85 14.18 -1.90 5.41
C ALA A 85 13.95 -0.53 4.77
N SER A 86 14.52 -0.34 3.58
CA SER A 86 14.18 0.78 2.72
C SER A 86 12.87 0.50 1.98
N LEU A 87 11.97 1.48 1.99
CA LEU A 87 10.79 1.52 1.13
C LEU A 87 11.20 1.99 -0.26
N SER A 88 10.77 1.26 -1.27
CA SER A 88 11.08 1.57 -2.67
C SER A 88 9.89 1.41 -3.58
N PHE A 89 9.81 2.32 -4.55
CA PHE A 89 8.78 2.37 -5.58
C PHE A 89 9.46 2.62 -6.93
N ASN A 90 9.11 1.83 -7.95
CA ASN A 90 9.74 1.89 -9.28
C ASN A 90 11.29 1.85 -9.26
N GLY A 91 11.86 1.11 -8.32
CA GLY A 91 13.32 0.97 -8.15
C GLY A 91 13.99 2.09 -7.37
N SER A 92 13.30 3.20 -7.10
CA SER A 92 13.81 4.32 -6.29
C SER A 92 13.39 4.15 -4.83
N ARG A 93 14.32 4.39 -3.90
CA ARG A 93 14.06 4.34 -2.45
C ARG A 93 13.58 5.71 -1.97
N PHE A 94 12.60 5.75 -1.06
CA PHE A 94 12.05 7.02 -0.59
C PHE A 94 11.89 7.15 0.92
N GLY A 95 11.94 6.05 1.67
CA GLY A 95 11.82 6.08 3.12
C GLY A 95 12.38 4.83 3.78
N ARG A 96 12.33 4.78 5.11
CA ARG A 96 12.80 3.62 5.90
C ARG A 96 11.75 3.18 6.91
N VAL A 97 11.69 1.88 7.14
CA VAL A 97 10.72 1.26 8.03
C VAL A 97 11.39 0.16 8.84
N LYS A 98 11.00 0.02 10.11
CA LYS A 98 11.41 -1.10 10.96
C LYS A 98 10.44 -2.25 10.73
N LEU A 99 10.98 -3.39 10.30
CA LEU A 99 10.25 -4.62 10.15
C LEU A 99 10.37 -5.42 11.47
N PRO A 100 9.25 -5.98 11.97
CA PRO A 100 9.27 -6.84 13.14
C PRO A 100 9.98 -8.16 12.83
N GLN A 101 10.20 -8.98 13.86
CA GLN A 101 10.57 -10.37 13.64
C GLN A 101 9.47 -11.08 12.83
N ILE A 102 9.86 -11.78 11.77
CA ILE A 102 8.92 -12.50 10.90
C ILE A 102 9.15 -13.99 11.06
N GLN A 103 8.10 -14.73 11.39
CA GLN A 103 8.14 -16.19 11.34
C GLN A 103 7.56 -16.66 10.02
N THR A 104 8.31 -17.49 9.31
CA THR A 104 7.84 -18.10 8.06
C THR A 104 7.21 -19.45 8.34
N SER A 105 6.23 -19.81 7.51
CA SER A 105 5.54 -21.09 7.62
C SER A 105 5.04 -21.53 6.25
N TYR A 106 4.85 -22.84 6.10
CA TYR A 106 4.34 -23.43 4.86
C TYR A 106 2.94 -22.89 4.49
N TRP A 107 2.09 -22.56 5.47
CA TRP A 107 0.72 -22.08 5.27
C TRP A 107 0.62 -20.55 5.10
N GLY A 108 1.75 -19.87 5.12
CA GLY A 108 1.82 -18.42 5.23
C GLY A 108 1.52 -17.92 6.65
N MET A 109 2.03 -16.74 6.95
CA MET A 109 1.95 -16.16 8.30
C MET A 109 1.39 -14.75 8.26
N ASN A 110 0.64 -14.37 9.29
CA ASN A 110 0.18 -13.00 9.46
C ASN A 110 1.39 -12.09 9.69
N PHE A 111 1.42 -10.98 8.96
CA PHE A 111 2.47 -9.98 9.02
C PHE A 111 1.84 -8.65 9.41
N VAL A 112 2.41 -8.01 10.44
CA VAL A 112 1.90 -6.75 10.97
C VAL A 112 3.06 -5.80 11.22
N ILE A 113 3.09 -4.71 10.48
CA ILE A 113 3.89 -3.52 10.82
C ILE A 113 2.99 -2.63 11.67
N GLN A 114 3.31 -2.52 12.95
CA GLN A 114 2.63 -1.60 13.86
C GLN A 114 2.85 -0.15 13.41
N GLU A 115 1.96 0.73 13.86
CA GLU A 115 2.05 2.15 13.53
C GLU A 115 3.42 2.70 13.93
N GLN A 116 4.13 3.24 12.95
CA GLN A 116 5.44 3.85 13.14
C GLN A 116 5.64 5.03 12.21
N VAL A 117 6.51 5.95 12.62
CA VAL A 117 6.92 7.09 11.79
C VAL A 117 7.91 6.62 10.73
N VAL A 118 7.65 6.98 9.48
CA VAL A 118 8.54 6.79 8.34
C VAL A 118 9.04 8.15 7.89
N ASP A 119 10.35 8.35 7.95
CA ASP A 119 11.01 9.53 7.39
C ASP A 119 11.17 9.39 5.88
N VAL A 120 10.80 10.45 5.15
CA VAL A 120 10.87 10.53 3.70
C VAL A 120 12.10 11.33 3.30
N PHE A 121 13.03 10.69 2.59
CA PHE A 121 14.24 11.35 2.08
C PHE A 121 14.18 11.63 0.56
N ASP A 122 13.31 10.94 -0.19
CA ASP A 122 13.01 11.27 -1.58
C ASP A 122 11.52 11.58 -1.74
N HIS A 123 11.20 12.87 -1.64
CA HIS A 123 9.83 13.37 -1.72
C HIS A 123 9.22 13.18 -3.12
N ALA A 124 10.01 13.17 -4.19
CA ALA A 124 9.48 13.04 -5.55
C ALA A 124 8.99 11.60 -5.79
N THR A 125 9.81 10.61 -5.43
CA THR A 125 9.45 9.20 -5.50
C THR A 125 8.24 8.90 -4.60
N TYR A 126 8.24 9.44 -3.37
CA TYR A 126 7.13 9.26 -2.46
C TYR A 126 5.80 9.85 -2.99
N CYS A 127 5.80 11.07 -3.52
CA CYS A 127 4.59 11.64 -4.14
C CYS A 127 4.09 10.81 -5.31
N THR A 128 5.00 10.24 -6.10
CA THR A 128 4.64 9.38 -7.23
C THR A 128 4.00 8.08 -6.72
N PHE A 129 4.51 7.50 -5.64
CA PHE A 129 3.92 6.34 -4.98
C PHE A 129 2.51 6.65 -4.45
N VAL A 130 2.31 7.76 -3.74
CA VAL A 130 0.98 8.11 -3.23
C VAL A 130 0.00 8.40 -4.36
N ARG A 131 0.42 9.09 -5.42
CA ARG A 131 -0.40 9.26 -6.63
C ARG A 131 -0.80 7.90 -7.20
N SER A 132 0.13 6.96 -7.30
CA SER A 132 -0.16 5.59 -7.76
C SER A 132 -1.19 4.89 -6.86
N LEU A 133 -1.12 5.05 -5.54
CA LEU A 133 -2.13 4.53 -4.61
C LEU A 133 -3.55 5.08 -4.87
N ILE A 134 -3.66 6.34 -5.32
CA ILE A 134 -4.95 7.01 -5.53
C ILE A 134 -5.50 6.73 -6.94
N VAL A 135 -4.66 6.83 -7.96
CA VAL A 135 -5.07 6.85 -9.36
C VAL A 135 -5.05 5.47 -9.99
N ASP A 136 -4.02 4.68 -9.72
CA ASP A 136 -3.84 3.38 -10.37
C ASP A 136 -4.75 2.33 -9.75
N LYS A 137 -5.04 1.27 -10.50
CA LYS A 137 -5.81 0.13 -10.01
C LYS A 137 -4.96 -0.76 -9.10
N ASP A 138 -3.70 -0.95 -9.46
CA ASP A 138 -2.76 -1.81 -8.78
C ASP A 138 -1.42 -1.07 -8.66
N THR A 139 -0.72 -1.26 -7.54
CA THR A 139 0.62 -0.70 -7.33
C THR A 139 1.51 -1.68 -6.58
N CYS A 140 2.82 -1.51 -6.65
CA CYS A 140 3.77 -2.38 -5.97
C CYS A 140 4.77 -1.58 -5.14
N LEU A 141 4.82 -1.89 -3.84
CA LEU A 141 5.79 -1.33 -2.91
C LEU A 141 6.80 -2.42 -2.54
N SER A 142 8.08 -2.10 -2.60
CA SER A 142 9.14 -3.06 -2.28
C SER A 142 9.85 -2.66 -0.99
N PHE A 143 10.02 -3.61 -0.08
CA PHE A 143 10.84 -3.48 1.13
C PHE A 143 12.19 -4.11 0.85
N GLN A 144 13.28 -3.38 1.02
CA GLN A 144 14.63 -3.89 0.78
C GLN A 144 15.52 -3.70 2.00
N SER A 145 16.13 -4.79 2.49
CA SER A 145 17.25 -4.74 3.43
C SER A 145 18.45 -5.44 2.83
N ASN A 146 19.64 -4.87 3.02
CA ASN A 146 20.89 -5.53 2.61
C ASN A 146 21.47 -6.41 3.72
N GLU A 147 21.03 -6.19 4.97
CA GLU A 147 21.49 -6.89 6.16
C GLU A 147 20.26 -7.46 6.89
N CYS A 148 20.06 -8.76 6.72
CA CYS A 148 18.95 -9.50 7.30
C CYS A 148 19.48 -10.85 7.81
N THR A 149 19.19 -11.17 9.07
CA THR A 149 19.54 -12.48 9.65
C THR A 149 18.35 -13.42 9.54
N VAL A 150 18.54 -14.55 8.85
CA VAL A 150 17.51 -15.59 8.72
C VAL A 150 17.93 -16.80 9.53
N ARG A 151 17.15 -17.17 10.55
CA ARG A 151 17.38 -18.35 11.39
C ARG A 151 16.58 -19.53 10.87
N ALA A 152 17.27 -20.54 10.35
CA ALA A 152 16.68 -21.75 9.79
C ALA A 152 17.62 -22.95 9.99
N LEU A 153 17.05 -24.13 10.29
CA LEU A 153 17.80 -25.40 10.39
C LEU A 153 19.06 -25.34 11.28
N GLY A 154 19.04 -24.57 12.37
CA GLY A 154 20.18 -24.42 13.28
C GLY A 154 21.30 -23.49 12.76
N THR A 155 21.06 -22.78 11.68
CA THR A 155 21.98 -21.77 11.10
C THR A 155 21.37 -20.37 11.16
N SER A 156 22.21 -19.35 11.03
CA SER A 156 21.81 -17.94 11.04
C SER A 156 22.58 -17.13 9.97
N PRO A 157 22.42 -17.42 8.68
CA PRO A 157 23.04 -16.63 7.61
C PRO A 157 22.58 -15.16 7.63
N ILE A 158 23.49 -14.29 7.23
CA ILE A 158 23.21 -12.89 6.89
C ILE A 158 23.00 -12.82 5.38
N CYS A 159 21.90 -12.24 4.93
CA CYS A 159 21.55 -12.09 3.53
C CYS A 159 20.89 -10.74 3.26
N SER A 160 20.77 -10.37 1.98
CA SER A 160 19.93 -9.27 1.54
C SER A 160 18.55 -9.79 1.17
N ILE A 161 17.50 -9.06 1.54
CA ILE A 161 16.11 -9.43 1.31
C ILE A 161 15.33 -8.34 0.59
N ARG A 162 14.44 -8.76 -0.33
CA ARG A 162 13.46 -7.90 -0.97
C ARG A 162 12.08 -8.54 -0.87
N PHE A 163 11.14 -7.86 -0.22
CA PHE A 163 9.74 -8.23 -0.26
C PHE A 163 8.98 -7.30 -1.19
N ASN A 164 8.28 -7.89 -2.16
CA ASN A 164 7.34 -7.15 -2.99
C ASN A 164 5.94 -7.26 -2.40
N MET A 165 5.34 -6.12 -2.12
CA MET A 165 3.97 -5.99 -1.67
C MET A 165 3.14 -5.50 -2.85
N SER A 166 2.27 -6.37 -3.36
CA SER A 166 1.26 -5.96 -4.33
C SER A 166 0.08 -5.35 -3.57
N LEU A 167 -0.38 -4.19 -4.03
CA LEU A 167 -1.47 -3.44 -3.42
C LEU A 167 -2.56 -3.23 -4.46
N GLU A 168 -3.79 -3.66 -4.13
CA GLU A 168 -4.99 -3.17 -4.82
C GLU A 168 -5.15 -1.70 -4.41
N ALA A 169 -4.76 -0.81 -5.32
CA ALA A 169 -4.85 0.63 -5.14
C ALA A 169 -6.31 1.09 -5.34
N VAL A 170 -6.57 2.39 -5.17
CA VAL A 170 -7.93 2.92 -5.13
C VAL A 170 -8.61 2.85 -6.50
N GLY A 171 -7.85 2.99 -7.58
CA GLY A 171 -8.36 3.02 -8.96
C GLY A 171 -9.20 4.27 -9.25
N GLY A 172 -8.79 5.40 -8.70
CA GLY A 172 -9.43 6.71 -8.84
C GLY A 172 -10.48 7.01 -7.76
N PRO A 173 -10.78 8.30 -7.52
CA PRO A 173 -11.81 8.73 -6.56
C PRO A 173 -13.22 8.26 -6.99
N ARG A 174 -13.70 7.16 -6.38
CA ARG A 174 -15.02 6.55 -6.69
C ARG A 174 -16.17 7.25 -5.97
N LEU A 175 -16.32 8.55 -6.21
CA LEU A 175 -17.33 9.39 -5.57
C LEU A 175 -18.56 9.57 -6.48
N ALA A 176 -19.75 9.52 -5.90
CA ALA A 176 -21.01 9.81 -6.59
C ALA A 176 -21.84 10.79 -5.78
N LEU A 177 -22.49 11.75 -6.45
CA LEU A 177 -23.35 12.72 -5.79
C LEU A 177 -24.62 12.06 -5.25
N LYS A 178 -24.81 12.12 -3.93
CA LYS A 178 -25.99 11.60 -3.24
C LYS A 178 -27.01 12.69 -2.95
N LYS A 179 -26.54 13.83 -2.44
CA LYS A 179 -27.43 14.94 -2.06
C LYS A 179 -26.72 16.28 -2.15
N VAL A 180 -27.44 17.30 -2.60
CA VAL A 180 -27.06 18.70 -2.47
C VAL A 180 -28.19 19.42 -1.74
N SER A 181 -27.84 20.31 -0.81
CA SER A 181 -28.77 21.22 -0.17
C SER A 181 -28.15 22.61 -0.11
N ARG A 182 -28.98 23.62 -0.32
CA ARG A 182 -28.56 25.03 -0.32
C ARG A 182 -29.47 25.85 0.57
N LEU A 183 -28.88 26.69 1.41
CA LEU A 183 -29.57 27.70 2.21
C LEU A 183 -28.88 29.05 2.00
N GLY A 184 -29.47 29.91 1.19
CA GLY A 184 -28.83 31.16 0.76
C GLY A 184 -27.52 30.90 0.01
N LYS A 185 -26.40 31.36 0.56
CA LYS A 185 -25.04 31.12 0.02
C LYS A 185 -24.43 29.80 0.46
N ASN A 186 -24.93 29.20 1.54
CA ASN A 186 -24.35 27.99 2.12
C ASN A 186 -24.78 26.77 1.31
N ILE A 187 -23.81 25.97 0.92
CA ILE A 187 -24.00 24.68 0.25
C ILE A 187 -23.55 23.58 1.20
N ARG A 188 -24.34 22.51 1.23
CA ARG A 188 -23.95 21.23 1.82
C ARG A 188 -24.13 20.15 0.77
N MET A 189 -23.08 19.37 0.55
CA MET A 189 -23.02 18.33 -0.46
C MET A 189 -22.58 17.01 0.18
N VAL A 190 -23.27 15.93 -0.17
CA VAL A 190 -22.99 14.58 0.31
C VAL A 190 -22.65 13.72 -0.90
N LEU A 191 -21.45 13.17 -0.89
CA LEU A 191 -20.92 12.25 -1.90
C LEU A 191 -20.82 10.86 -1.28
N SER A 192 -21.29 9.82 -1.96
CA SER A 192 -21.04 8.44 -1.56
C SER A 192 -19.75 7.93 -2.18
N SER A 193 -18.93 7.23 -1.39
CA SER A 193 -17.74 6.50 -1.85
C SER A 193 -18.06 5.01 -1.96
N SER A 194 -17.76 4.41 -3.12
CA SER A 194 -17.90 2.96 -3.33
C SER A 194 -16.60 2.19 -3.04
N TYR A 195 -15.57 2.85 -2.54
CA TYR A 195 -14.28 2.21 -2.26
C TYR A 195 -14.37 1.17 -1.12
N SER A 196 -13.68 0.05 -1.33
CA SER A 196 -13.69 -1.12 -0.42
C SER A 196 -12.34 -1.84 -0.32
N GLY A 197 -11.27 -1.27 -0.88
CA GLY A 197 -9.94 -1.88 -0.91
C GLY A 197 -9.17 -1.78 0.42
N PRO A 198 -7.94 -2.32 0.47
CA PRO A 198 -7.12 -2.40 1.68
C PRO A 198 -6.37 -1.10 2.01
N VAL A 199 -6.24 -0.17 1.06
CA VAL A 199 -5.53 1.10 1.25
C VAL A 199 -6.38 2.08 2.07
N GLU A 200 -5.77 2.70 3.07
CA GLU A 200 -6.34 3.79 3.86
C GLU A 200 -5.41 5.01 3.85
N ILE A 201 -5.89 6.17 3.41
CA ILE A 201 -5.11 7.42 3.37
C ILE A 201 -5.93 8.54 4.01
N SER A 202 -5.48 9.00 5.17
CA SER A 202 -6.06 10.16 5.85
C SER A 202 -5.49 11.46 5.29
N HIS A 203 -6.30 12.20 4.54
CA HIS A 203 -5.97 13.56 4.11
C HIS A 203 -6.39 14.62 5.13
N GLY A 204 -7.35 14.30 6.00
CA GLY A 204 -7.89 15.27 6.96
C GLY A 204 -8.76 16.30 6.26
N ILE A 205 -8.78 17.53 6.80
CA ILE A 205 -9.66 18.57 6.29
C ILE A 205 -9.13 19.10 4.96
N CYS A 206 -9.87 18.85 3.89
CA CYS A 206 -9.51 19.22 2.52
C CYS A 206 -10.41 20.35 2.01
N LEU A 207 -9.82 21.20 1.17
CA LEU A 207 -10.50 22.23 0.41
C LEU A 207 -10.69 21.75 -1.02
N PHE A 208 -11.90 21.95 -1.53
CA PHE A 208 -12.33 21.53 -2.85
C PHE A 208 -12.99 22.69 -3.58
N GLU A 209 -12.88 22.68 -4.89
CA GLU A 209 -13.66 23.54 -5.77
C GLU A 209 -14.66 22.70 -6.54
N LEU A 210 -15.91 23.17 -6.56
CA LEU A 210 -16.90 22.71 -7.52
C LEU A 210 -16.84 23.62 -8.73
N ARG A 211 -16.51 23.07 -9.90
CA ARG A 211 -16.37 23.81 -11.15
C ARG A 211 -17.44 23.43 -12.16
N ASN A 212 -17.87 24.39 -12.98
CA ASN A 212 -18.75 24.12 -14.11
C ASN A 212 -17.97 23.54 -15.31
N GLY A 213 -18.68 23.26 -16.42
CA GLY A 213 -18.07 22.73 -17.64
C GLY A 213 -17.05 23.66 -18.33
N LEU A 214 -17.07 24.96 -18.01
CA LEU A 214 -16.11 25.96 -18.48
C LEU A 214 -14.89 26.11 -17.54
N GLY A 215 -14.90 25.40 -16.41
CA GLY A 215 -13.85 25.47 -15.39
C GLY A 215 -14.03 26.61 -14.37
N GLU A 216 -15.13 27.36 -14.42
CA GLU A 216 -15.42 28.42 -13.47
C GLU A 216 -15.86 27.83 -12.12
N VAL A 217 -15.40 28.43 -11.01
CA VAL A 217 -15.69 27.96 -9.66
C VAL A 217 -17.12 28.33 -9.25
N LEU A 218 -18.00 27.34 -9.17
CA LEU A 218 -19.37 27.44 -8.69
C LEU A 218 -19.45 27.55 -7.17
N ALA A 219 -18.58 26.83 -6.46
CA ALA A 219 -18.54 26.82 -5.01
C ALA A 219 -17.18 26.40 -4.48
N GLU A 220 -16.79 27.00 -3.36
CA GLU A 220 -15.68 26.54 -2.53
C GLU A 220 -16.26 25.65 -1.43
N LEU A 221 -15.67 24.47 -1.24
CA LEU A 221 -16.17 23.41 -0.39
C LEU A 221 -15.06 22.90 0.53
N LYS A 222 -15.43 22.44 1.72
CA LYS A 222 -14.53 21.96 2.76
C LYS A 222 -15.10 20.71 3.41
N GLY A 223 -14.26 19.72 3.69
CA GLY A 223 -14.67 18.53 4.42
C GLY A 223 -13.50 17.60 4.74
N ASP A 224 -13.72 16.69 5.69
CA ASP A 224 -12.73 15.70 6.09
C ASP A 224 -12.74 14.52 5.10
N LEU A 225 -11.58 14.29 4.46
CA LEU A 225 -11.37 13.19 3.54
C LEU A 225 -10.38 12.18 4.13
N THR A 226 -10.87 10.96 4.29
CA THR A 226 -10.09 9.76 4.46
C THR A 226 -10.51 8.76 3.39
N ILE A 227 -9.58 8.39 2.52
CA ILE A 227 -9.82 7.31 1.57
C ILE A 227 -9.74 6.02 2.37
N SER A 228 -10.87 5.38 2.68
CA SER A 228 -10.90 4.11 3.40
C SER A 228 -12.18 3.35 3.10
N LYS A 229 -12.18 2.04 3.40
CA LYS A 229 -13.40 1.22 3.34
C LYS A 229 -14.46 1.67 4.35
N SER A 230 -14.06 2.34 5.44
CA SER A 230 -14.96 2.81 6.50
C SER A 230 -15.66 4.12 6.16
N GLN A 231 -15.02 5.01 5.40
CA GLN A 231 -15.66 6.25 4.95
C GLN A 231 -16.54 6.00 3.72
N LYS A 232 -17.84 5.80 3.95
CA LYS A 232 -18.84 5.63 2.90
C LYS A 232 -19.38 6.94 2.35
N GLU A 233 -19.25 8.02 3.10
CA GLU A 233 -19.73 9.34 2.69
C GLU A 233 -18.68 10.41 2.91
N LEU A 234 -18.51 11.29 1.93
CA LEU A 234 -17.77 12.53 2.04
C LEU A 234 -18.79 13.67 2.16
N LEU A 235 -18.75 14.34 3.30
CA LEU A 235 -19.59 15.47 3.60
C LEU A 235 -18.81 16.77 3.38
N LEU A 236 -19.31 17.60 2.47
CA LEU A 236 -18.72 18.87 2.09
C LEU A 236 -19.64 20.03 2.47
N HIS A 237 -19.05 21.09 2.99
CA HIS A 237 -19.71 22.33 3.35
C HIS A 237 -18.98 23.52 2.72
N GLY A 238 -19.71 24.53 2.30
CA GLY A 238 -19.07 25.76 1.83
C GLY A 238 -20.03 26.76 1.23
N THR A 239 -19.52 27.60 0.32
CA THR A 239 -20.24 28.78 -0.18
C THR A 239 -20.31 28.82 -1.69
N ALA A 240 -21.49 29.15 -2.20
CA ALA A 240 -21.74 29.34 -3.63
C ALA A 240 -21.23 30.70 -4.12
N ASN A 241 -20.59 30.71 -5.29
CA ASN A 241 -20.27 31.92 -6.02
C ASN A 241 -21.50 32.43 -6.80
N HIS A 242 -21.63 33.75 -6.89
CA HIS A 242 -22.76 34.40 -7.57
C HIS A 242 -22.40 34.67 -9.03
N GLY A 243 -23.37 34.57 -9.93
CA GLY A 243 -23.21 34.96 -11.33
C GLY A 243 -22.51 33.95 -12.23
N VAL A 244 -22.11 32.78 -11.71
CA VAL A 244 -21.50 31.71 -12.50
C VAL A 244 -22.58 30.82 -13.13
N ILE A 245 -22.43 30.52 -14.41
CA ILE A 245 -23.40 29.72 -15.17
C ILE A 245 -23.32 28.27 -14.68
N THR A 246 -24.48 27.70 -14.32
CA THR A 246 -24.57 26.29 -13.96
C THR A 246 -24.52 25.41 -15.21
N SER A 247 -23.88 24.26 -15.09
CA SER A 247 -23.82 23.24 -16.15
C SER A 247 -24.41 21.94 -15.67
N GLN A 248 -24.88 21.11 -16.62
CA GLN A 248 -25.40 19.77 -16.30
C GLN A 248 -24.33 18.85 -15.72
N MET A 249 -23.08 19.03 -16.15
CA MET A 249 -21.90 18.35 -15.60
C MET A 249 -21.11 19.32 -14.75
N VAL A 250 -20.69 18.88 -13.58
CA VAL A 250 -19.81 19.64 -12.69
C VAL A 250 -18.63 18.78 -12.30
N ARG A 251 -17.54 19.43 -11.94
CA ARG A 251 -16.26 18.82 -11.61
C ARG A 251 -15.87 19.22 -10.19
N LEU A 252 -15.70 18.25 -9.31
CA LEU A 252 -15.12 18.46 -7.98
C LEU A 252 -13.62 18.25 -8.06
N VAL A 253 -12.85 19.25 -7.68
CA VAL A 253 -11.39 19.22 -7.71
C VAL A 253 -10.86 19.48 -6.32
N GLY A 254 -10.00 18.59 -5.81
CA GLY A 254 -9.23 18.84 -4.60
C GLY A 254 -8.16 19.92 -4.84
N VAL A 255 -8.09 20.91 -3.96
CA VAL A 255 -7.23 22.09 -4.14
C VAL A 255 -6.06 22.07 -3.18
N GLU A 256 -6.35 21.98 -1.89
CA GLU A 256 -5.36 21.99 -0.82
C GLU A 256 -5.89 21.26 0.42
N VAL A 257 -5.01 20.98 1.36
CA VAL A 257 -5.35 20.42 2.67
C VAL A 257 -5.10 21.49 3.73
N GLU A 258 -6.04 21.65 4.65
CA GLU A 258 -5.92 22.59 5.76
C GLU A 258 -4.86 22.08 6.77
N GLY A 259 -3.98 22.99 7.19
CA GLY A 259 -2.86 22.66 8.08
C GLY A 259 -1.52 22.90 7.41
N ASP A 260 -0.61 21.94 7.51
CA ASP A 260 0.74 22.04 6.96
C ASP A 260 0.69 22.06 5.42
N LYS A 261 0.72 23.27 4.85
CA LYS A 261 0.73 23.51 3.40
C LYS A 261 1.92 22.86 2.68
N ARG A 262 2.98 22.51 3.42
CA ARG A 262 4.15 21.81 2.87
C ARG A 262 4.00 20.29 2.90
N SER A 263 2.99 19.78 3.60
CA SER A 263 2.64 18.36 3.55
C SER A 263 2.33 17.95 2.10
N TRP A 264 2.82 16.78 1.73
CA TRP A 264 2.56 16.15 0.45
C TRP A 264 1.07 15.93 0.18
N LEU A 265 0.23 15.92 1.22
CA LEU A 265 -1.23 15.85 1.12
C LEU A 265 -1.80 16.93 0.19
N SER A 266 -1.25 18.15 0.23
CA SER A 266 -1.70 19.24 -0.64
C SER A 266 -1.34 19.03 -2.12
N LYS A 267 -0.37 18.17 -2.42
CA LYS A 267 -0.05 17.77 -3.80
C LYS A 267 -0.97 16.63 -4.24
N THR A 268 -1.22 15.66 -3.38
CA THR A 268 -1.95 14.43 -3.73
C THR A 268 -3.46 14.61 -3.71
N ILE A 269 -3.99 15.57 -2.95
CA ILE A 269 -5.42 15.91 -2.96
C ILE A 269 -5.91 16.35 -4.34
N LYS A 270 -5.01 16.88 -5.18
CA LYS A 270 -5.30 17.27 -6.57
C LYS A 270 -5.61 16.09 -7.48
N GLU A 271 -5.24 14.88 -7.09
CA GLU A 271 -5.63 13.65 -7.77
C GLU A 271 -7.10 13.28 -7.48
N VAL A 272 -7.73 13.93 -6.48
CA VAL A 272 -9.19 13.86 -6.28
C VAL A 272 -9.86 14.83 -7.25
N ASP A 273 -10.15 14.30 -8.42
CA ASP A 273 -10.76 15.03 -9.52
C ASP A 273 -11.91 14.19 -10.10
N VAL A 274 -13.14 14.60 -9.82
CA VAL A 274 -14.35 13.82 -10.11
C VAL A 274 -15.36 14.64 -10.89
N VAL A 275 -15.84 14.10 -11.99
CA VAL A 275 -16.94 14.67 -12.76
C VAL A 275 -18.24 13.95 -12.38
N PHE A 276 -19.30 14.71 -12.10
CA PHE A 276 -20.63 14.16 -11.91
C PHE A 276 -21.70 15.02 -12.58
N ALA A 277 -22.78 14.36 -12.99
CA ALA A 277 -23.97 15.03 -13.47
C ALA A 277 -24.77 15.57 -12.28
N LEU A 278 -25.17 16.84 -12.35
CA LEU A 278 -26.23 17.38 -11.51
C LEU A 278 -27.55 16.83 -12.07
N LYS A 279 -28.16 15.87 -11.37
CA LYS A 279 -29.53 15.46 -11.69
C LYS A 279 -30.44 16.67 -11.47
N SER A 280 -31.09 17.11 -12.54
CA SER A 280 -32.15 18.11 -12.56
C SER A 280 -33.34 17.68 -11.70
#